data_AF-A0A6M1XU50-F1
#
_entry.id   AF-A0A6M1XU50-F1
#
_cell.length_a   1.000
_cell.length_b   1.000
_cell.length_c   1.000
_cell.angle_alpha   90.00
_cell.angle_beta   90.00
_cell.angle_gamma   90.00
#
_symmetry.space_group_name_H-M   'P 1'
#
loop_
_entity.id
_entity.type
_entity.pdbx_description
1 polymer ?
#
loop_
_entity_poly.entity_id
_entity_poly.type
_entity_poly.pdbx_seq_one_letter_code
_entity_poly.pdbx_strand_id
1 'polypeptide(L)'
;YRRFEKDQLHPPVRDKYVDLLGKGVQNIFVGFLYKFIIGYYFGQVLLPVVGRIALQHGGISWALVGYMYVYSMYLFFDFAGYSLFAVGTSYMMGYQLSLIHISEP
;
A
#
# COMPACT_ATOMS: atom_id res chain seq x y z
N TYR A 1 14.20 -13.19 -11.34
CA TYR A 1 14.18 -14.61 -11.74
C TYR A 1 15.07 -15.48 -10.85
N ARG A 2 16.41 -15.27 -10.82
CA ARG A 2 17.37 -16.10 -10.05
C ARG A 2 17.14 -16.21 -8.53
N ARG A 3 16.45 -15.25 -7.90
CA ARG A 3 16.09 -15.27 -6.46
C ARG A 3 14.82 -16.09 -6.17
N PHE A 4 13.84 -16.08 -7.08
CA PHE A 4 12.64 -16.92 -7.00
C PHE A 4 12.98 -18.41 -7.06
N GLU A 5 13.95 -18.80 -7.90
CA GLU A 5 14.46 -20.18 -7.96
C GLU A 5 15.11 -20.63 -6.65
N LYS A 6 15.84 -19.74 -5.97
CA LYS A 6 16.50 -20.04 -4.70
C LYS A 6 15.50 -20.24 -3.55
N ASP A 7 14.44 -19.44 -3.51
CA ASP A 7 13.36 -19.57 -2.52
C ASP A 7 12.48 -20.82 -2.79
N GLN A 8 12.40 -21.30 -4.04
CA GLN A 8 11.77 -22.59 -4.34
C GLN A 8 12.60 -23.80 -3.88
N LEU A 9 13.93 -23.70 -3.97
CA LEU A 9 14.84 -24.80 -3.63
C LEU A 9 15.04 -24.99 -2.11
N HIS A 10 14.75 -23.96 -1.31
CA HIS A 10 14.90 -23.99 0.15
C HIS A 10 13.58 -23.59 0.85
N PRO A 11 12.58 -24.47 0.91
CA PRO A 11 11.34 -24.18 1.60
C PRO A 11 11.62 -23.85 3.09
N PRO A 12 11.07 -22.74 3.62
CA PRO A 12 11.29 -22.35 5.00
C PRO A 12 10.73 -23.41 5.96
N VAL A 13 11.47 -23.69 7.02
CA VAL A 13 11.08 -24.57 8.13
C VAL A 13 9.73 -24.11 8.69
N ARG A 14 8.84 -25.06 9.03
CA ARG A 14 7.43 -24.81 9.40
C ARG A 14 7.23 -23.69 10.43
N ASP A 15 8.13 -23.54 11.39
CA ASP A 15 8.06 -22.46 12.39
C ASP A 15 8.23 -21.05 11.81
N LYS A 16 9.14 -20.88 10.84
CA LYS A 16 9.30 -19.58 10.15
C LYS A 16 8.11 -19.24 9.26
N TYR A 17 7.36 -20.23 8.81
CA TYR A 17 6.16 -20.03 8.00
C TYR A 17 5.02 -19.41 8.82
N VAL A 18 4.89 -19.78 10.11
CA VAL A 18 3.88 -19.21 11.02
C VAL A 18 4.17 -17.73 11.29
N ASP A 19 5.43 -17.37 11.50
CA ASP A 19 5.86 -15.97 11.65
C ASP A 19 5.63 -15.14 10.38
N LEU A 20 5.89 -15.72 9.21
CA LEU A 20 5.63 -15.08 7.90
C LEU A 20 4.14 -14.89 7.65
N LEU A 21 3.30 -15.87 8.01
CA LEU A 21 1.85 -15.75 7.97
C LEU A 21 1.36 -14.63 8.90
N GLY A 22 1.88 -14.54 10.12
CA GLY A 22 1.55 -13.46 11.06
C GLY A 22 1.87 -12.08 10.49
N LYS A 23 3.06 -11.91 9.90
CA LYS A 23 3.46 -10.67 9.21
C LYS A 23 2.61 -10.38 7.97
N GLY A 24 2.25 -11.42 7.20
CA GLY A 24 1.36 -11.30 6.05
C GLY A 24 -0.02 -10.78 6.43
N VAL A 25 -0.63 -11.36 7.47
CA VAL A 25 -1.91 -10.92 8.02
C VAL A 25 -1.82 -9.48 8.54
N GLN A 26 -0.78 -9.14 9.28
CA GLN A 26 -0.58 -7.76 9.75
C GLN A 26 -0.47 -6.77 8.59
N ASN A 27 0.27 -7.11 7.53
CA ASN A 27 0.38 -6.26 6.34
C ASN A 27 -0.96 -6.11 5.60
N ILE A 28 -1.77 -7.17 5.54
CA ILE A 28 -3.13 -7.10 4.99
C ILE A 28 -4.01 -6.17 5.84
N PHE A 29 -3.97 -6.28 7.17
CA PHE A 29 -4.71 -5.37 8.06
C PHE A 29 -4.28 -3.90 7.92
N VAL A 30 -2.98 -3.64 7.81
CA VAL A 30 -2.47 -2.28 7.54
C VAL A 30 -2.89 -1.82 6.14
N GLY A 31 -2.85 -2.68 5.13
CA GLY A 31 -3.38 -2.39 3.79
C GLY A 31 -4.87 -2.04 3.82
N PHE A 32 -5.67 -2.73 4.65
CA PHE A 32 -7.07 -2.41 4.89
C PHE A 32 -7.25 -1.03 5.51
N LEU A 33 -6.51 -0.72 6.57
CA LEU A 33 -6.51 0.61 7.20
C LEU A 33 -6.16 1.71 6.19
N TYR A 34 -5.14 1.48 5.37
CA TYR A 34 -4.66 2.46 4.39
C TYR A 34 -5.67 2.70 3.28
N LYS A 35 -6.26 1.64 2.71
CA LYS A 35 -7.18 1.79 1.57
C LYS A 35 -8.61 2.14 1.99
N PHE A 36 -9.15 1.45 3.00
CA PHE A 36 -10.57 1.57 3.36
C PHE A 36 -10.87 2.68 4.37
N ILE A 37 -9.91 3.09 5.20
CA ILE A 37 -10.12 4.19 6.14
C ILE A 37 -9.50 5.47 5.57
N ILE A 38 -8.18 5.45 5.34
CA ILE A 38 -7.44 6.65 4.91
C ILE A 38 -7.77 7.00 3.45
N GLY A 39 -7.63 6.05 2.54
CA GLY A 39 -7.95 6.22 1.11
C GLY A 39 -9.41 6.61 0.89
N TYR A 40 -10.36 5.98 1.59
CA TYR A 40 -11.77 6.36 1.53
C TYR A 40 -12.01 7.81 1.99
N TYR A 41 -11.40 8.23 3.10
CA TYR A 41 -11.55 9.58 3.62
C TYR A 41 -11.01 10.63 2.63
N PHE A 42 -9.81 10.42 2.09
CA PHE A 42 -9.23 11.34 1.10
C PHE A 42 -9.99 11.31 -0.23
N GLY A 43 -10.45 10.15 -0.69
CA GLY A 43 -11.10 9.93 -1.99
C GLY A 43 -12.58 10.35 -2.05
N GLN A 44 -13.36 9.96 -1.03
CA GLN A 44 -14.82 10.13 -1.04
C GLN A 44 -15.28 11.36 -0.27
N VAL A 45 -14.52 11.80 0.75
CA VAL A 45 -14.90 12.97 1.56
C VAL A 45 -14.13 14.20 1.09
N LEU A 46 -12.81 14.16 1.09
CA LEU A 46 -11.97 15.32 0.84
C LEU A 46 -11.92 15.71 -0.66
N LEU A 47 -11.67 14.75 -1.54
CA LEU A 47 -11.57 14.97 -3.00
C LEU A 47 -12.77 15.69 -3.63
N PRO A 48 -14.04 15.30 -3.39
CA PRO A 48 -15.17 16.00 -3.98
C PRO A 48 -15.45 17.37 -3.35
N VAL A 49 -15.01 17.61 -2.11
CA VAL A 49 -15.09 18.93 -1.47
C VAL A 49 -14.07 19.86 -2.10
N VAL A 50 -12.80 19.46 -2.17
CA VAL A 50 -11.75 20.29 -2.76
C VAL A 50 -11.94 20.45 -4.27
N GLY A 51 -12.44 19.42 -4.97
CA GLY A 51 -12.79 19.49 -6.39
C GLY A 51 -13.89 20.51 -6.68
N ARG A 52 -14.93 20.58 -5.85
CA ARG A 52 -15.98 21.60 -5.98
C ARG A 52 -15.44 23.01 -5.76
N ILE A 53 -14.58 23.20 -4.75
CA ILE A 53 -13.98 24.51 -4.46
C ILE A 53 -13.02 24.94 -5.59
N ALA A 54 -12.23 24.01 -6.13
CA ALA A 54 -11.32 24.28 -7.25
C ALA A 54 -12.08 24.69 -8.52
N LEU A 55 -13.21 24.04 -8.81
CA LEU A 55 -14.06 24.39 -9.96
C LEU A 55 -14.75 25.76 -9.82
N GLN A 56 -15.07 26.18 -8.59
CA GLN A 56 -15.70 27.47 -8.32
C GLN A 56 -14.76 28.67 -8.48
N HIS A 57 -13.46 28.48 -8.26
CA HIS A 57 -12.48 29.59 -8.28
C HIS A 57 -11.82 29.86 -9.64
N GLY A 58 -12.04 29.02 -10.65
CA GLY A 58 -11.65 29.28 -12.04
C GLY A 58 -10.16 29.67 -12.25
N GLY A 59 -9.31 28.71 -12.61
CA GLY A 59 -7.88 28.94 -12.90
C GLY A 59 -6.93 28.40 -11.82
N ILE A 60 -5.68 28.89 -11.80
CA ILE A 60 -4.66 28.49 -10.80
C ILE A 60 -4.97 29.20 -9.48
N SER A 61 -5.83 28.59 -8.67
CA SER A 61 -6.20 29.07 -7.34
C SER A 61 -5.52 28.25 -6.24
N TRP A 62 -5.46 28.78 -5.01
CA TRP A 62 -5.00 28.02 -3.84
C TRP A 62 -5.82 26.73 -3.61
N ALA A 63 -7.08 26.72 -4.04
CA ALA A 63 -7.92 25.52 -4.02
C ALA A 63 -7.45 24.44 -5.00
N LEU A 64 -6.87 24.81 -6.15
CA LEU A 64 -6.28 23.85 -7.10
C LEU A 64 -5.02 23.19 -6.51
N VAL A 65 -4.18 23.94 -5.80
CA VAL A 65 -3.01 23.39 -5.10
C VAL A 65 -3.46 22.39 -4.03
N GLY A 66 -4.49 22.75 -3.25
CA GLY A 66 -5.13 21.84 -2.31
C GLY A 66 -5.65 20.57 -2.99
N TYR A 67 -6.29 20.69 -4.15
CA TYR A 67 -6.79 19.55 -4.92
C TYR A 67 -5.66 18.62 -5.35
N MET A 68 -4.54 19.16 -5.84
CA MET A 68 -3.38 18.36 -6.26
C MET A 68 -2.76 17.58 -5.10
N TYR A 69 -2.63 18.19 -3.92
CA TYR A 69 -2.09 17.51 -2.74
C TYR A 69 -3.03 16.42 -2.24
N VAL A 70 -4.33 16.70 -2.13
CA VAL A 70 -5.33 15.73 -1.69
C VAL A 70 -5.41 14.55 -2.66
N TYR A 71 -5.40 14.83 -3.97
CA TYR A 71 -5.40 13.79 -5.00
C TYR A 71 -4.13 12.93 -4.95
N SER A 72 -2.95 13.55 -4.80
CA SER A 72 -1.68 12.81 -4.70
C SER A 72 -1.61 11.95 -3.43
N MET A 73 -2.11 12.46 -2.29
CA MET A 73 -2.23 11.68 -1.05
C MET A 73 -3.17 10.50 -1.22
N TYR A 74 -4.35 10.71 -1.80
CA TYR A 74 -5.30 9.64 -2.12
C TYR A 74 -4.64 8.55 -2.97
N LEU A 75 -3.98 8.95 -4.07
CA LEU A 75 -3.30 8.04 -4.98
C LEU A 75 -2.17 7.26 -4.26
N PHE A 76 -1.38 7.93 -3.43
CA PHE A 76 -0.31 7.32 -2.65
C PHE A 76 -0.86 6.24 -1.69
N PHE A 77 -1.89 6.55 -0.91
CA PHE A 77 -2.49 5.60 0.02
C PHE A 77 -3.16 4.43 -0.70
N ASP A 78 -3.78 4.68 -1.86
CA ASP A 78 -4.39 3.62 -2.67
C ASP A 78 -3.36 2.63 -3.21
N PHE A 79 -2.27 3.13 -3.79
CA PHE A 79 -1.17 2.28 -4.28
C PHE A 79 -0.40 1.59 -3.15
N ALA A 80 -0.16 2.27 -2.03
CA ALA A 80 0.49 1.68 -0.86
C ALA A 80 -0.35 0.55 -0.27
N GLY A 81 -1.68 0.74 -0.15
CA GLY A 81 -2.61 -0.28 0.31
C GLY A 81 -2.60 -1.52 -0.57
N TYR A 82 -2.70 -1.36 -1.90
CA TYR A 82 -2.60 -2.48 -2.84
C TYR A 82 -1.24 -3.19 -2.78
N SER A 83 -0.14 -2.45 -2.64
CA SER A 83 1.20 -3.03 -2.51
C SER A 83 1.32 -3.89 -1.26
N LEU A 84 0.78 -3.42 -0.13
CA LEU A 84 0.75 -4.18 1.13
C LEU A 84 -0.13 -5.43 1.04
N PHE A 85 -1.25 -5.38 0.31
CA PHE A 85 -2.05 -6.57 0.02
C PHE A 85 -1.31 -7.60 -0.83
N ALA A 86 -0.59 -7.15 -1.87
CA ALA A 86 0.21 -8.03 -2.71
C ALA A 86 1.35 -8.69 -1.93
N VAL A 87 2.04 -7.92 -1.10
CA VAL A 87 3.12 -8.41 -0.22
C VAL A 87 2.57 -9.36 0.85
N GLY A 88 1.45 -9.02 1.48
CA GLY A 88 0.80 -9.88 2.48
C GLY A 88 0.34 -11.21 1.89
N THR A 89 -0.26 -11.19 0.69
CA THR A 89 -0.66 -12.40 -0.03
C THR A 89 0.56 -13.24 -0.43
N SER A 90 1.65 -12.62 -0.85
CA SER A 90 2.91 -13.33 -1.13
C SER A 90 3.46 -14.04 0.10
N TYR A 91 3.48 -13.36 1.26
CA TYR A 91 3.89 -13.97 2.53
C TYR A 91 2.97 -15.13 2.94
N MET A 92 1.66 -15.05 2.67
CA MET A 92 0.72 -16.15 2.88
C MET A 92 0.94 -17.34 1.94
N MET A 93 1.40 -17.10 0.71
CA MET A 93 1.76 -18.17 -0.24
C MET A 93 3.11 -18.81 0.07
N GLY A 94 3.84 -18.34 1.09
CA GLY A 94 5.13 -18.89 1.47
C GLY A 94 6.33 -18.32 0.73
N TYR A 95 6.11 -17.31 -0.13
CA TYR A 95 7.17 -16.63 -0.84
C TYR A 95 7.50 -15.32 -0.14
N GLN A 96 8.73 -15.21 0.33
CA GLN A 96 9.24 -14.00 0.95
C GLN A 96 9.55 -12.98 -0.15
N LEU A 97 8.55 -12.20 -0.56
CA LEU A 97 8.78 -11.04 -1.42
C LEU A 97 9.57 -10.01 -0.60
N SER A 98 10.89 -10.13 -0.64
CA SER A 98 11.82 -9.15 -0.10
C SER A 98 11.75 -7.90 -0.98
N LEU A 99 10.84 -6.98 -0.66
CA LEU A 99 10.99 -5.60 -1.11
C LEU A 99 12.15 -5.01 -0.31
N ILE A 100 13.25 -4.76 -1.03
CA ILE A 100 14.49 -4.14 -0.59
C ILE A 100 15.41 -5.10 0.19
N HIS A 101 16.58 -5.30 -0.41
CA HIS A 101 17.75 -5.96 0.16
C HIS A 101 18.32 -5.06 1.28
N ILE A 102 17.66 -4.98 2.44
CA ILE A 102 18.34 -4.56 3.68
C ILE A 102 18.60 -5.83 4.48
N SER A 103 19.56 -6.60 3.97
CA SER A 103 20.34 -7.48 4.81
C SER A 103 21.51 -6.62 5.28
N GLU A 104 21.40 -6.05 6.46
CA GLU A 104 22.63 -5.81 7.21
C GLU A 104 23.16 -7.15 7.77
N PRO A 105 24.49 -7.26 7.94
CA PRO A 105 25.18 -8.49 8.31
C PRO A 105 24.75 -9.09 9.65
#